data_AF-A0A918WZT8-F1
#
_entry.id   AF-A0A918WZT8-F1
#
_cell.length_a   1.000
_cell.length_b   1.000
_cell.length_c   1.000
_cell.angle_alpha   90.00
_cell.angle_beta   90.00
_cell.angle_gamma   90.00
#
_symmetry.space_group_name_H-M   'P 1'
#
loop_
_entity.id
_entity.type
_entity.pdbx_description
1 polymer ?
#
loop_
_entity_poly.entity_id
_entity_poly.type
_entity_poly.pdbx_seq_one_letter_code
_entity_poly.pdbx_strand_id
1 'polypeptide(L)'
;MSDADAYETAHAEAHDNARGFAAFPARKGARTRGQTWWGQAWTEAVEDTSLSTEALKAGRSYARSGRLGPITVSPGRITAHAYDGETSFTTSVTFTELTEDEWDRLWERVTEHPSVLSDFLSGTLSPDLLEASEDARVRLLPGYGDLEGDCGCDEFEDPCSHAAALCYQASWLLDQDPSLLLLVRGRDLHQAQDDLKSALLMQALTGADDEEDTTPAPLPDGTPAQDAYATTPTPLPPLPPLPGPSARRSEPASGGIESDPLAPLVADAAARARELLAHLHGFRPSPPVPLDAWQDAVRIAATHPDPRAAARLREASDAPERFDRAVRAWQYGGLLGLDILETPWTPPHQDLARARTTLAADWAEDELPPLDLTDNRLTLTARGLQLRYGHDARWYPYRLESGEWWPSAAPHQDPADALAALLND
;
A
#
# COMPACT_ATOMS: atom_id res chain seq x y z
N MET A 1 33.05 -31.58 1.40
CA MET A 1 31.89 -31.05 0.66
C MET A 1 32.38 -30.76 -0.73
N SER A 2 31.75 -31.34 -1.74
CA SER A 2 32.15 -31.10 -3.14
C SER A 2 31.63 -29.74 -3.60
N ASP A 3 32.28 -29.12 -4.59
CA ASP A 3 31.84 -27.85 -5.18
C ASP A 3 30.40 -27.91 -5.73
N ALA A 4 29.91 -29.12 -6.06
CA ALA A 4 28.53 -29.35 -6.47
C ALA A 4 27.53 -29.26 -5.30
N ASP A 5 27.89 -29.75 -4.11
CA ASP A 5 27.03 -29.68 -2.92
C ASP A 5 26.89 -28.23 -2.41
N ALA A 6 27.94 -27.42 -2.55
CA ALA A 6 27.90 -25.99 -2.23
C ALA A 6 27.03 -25.20 -3.23
N TYR A 7 27.08 -25.56 -4.51
CA TYR A 7 26.27 -24.94 -5.56
C TYR A 7 24.78 -25.30 -5.43
N GLU A 8 24.47 -26.55 -5.07
CA GLU A 8 23.09 -27.04 -4.88
C GLU A 8 22.45 -26.51 -3.59
N THR A 9 23.25 -26.30 -2.52
CA THR A 9 22.78 -25.65 -1.28
C THR A 9 22.52 -24.15 -1.48
N ALA A 10 23.40 -23.45 -2.19
CA ALA A 10 23.20 -22.03 -2.53
C ALA A 10 22.00 -21.81 -3.46
N HIS A 11 21.75 -22.72 -4.42
CA HIS A 11 20.54 -22.67 -5.25
C HIS A 11 19.26 -23.00 -4.48
N ALA A 12 19.31 -23.85 -3.44
CA ALA A 12 18.16 -24.17 -2.61
C ALA A 12 17.81 -23.02 -1.63
N GLU A 13 18.80 -22.33 -1.07
CA GLU A 13 18.59 -21.17 -0.18
C GLU A 13 18.11 -19.92 -0.94
N ALA A 14 18.57 -19.71 -2.19
CA ALA A 14 18.11 -18.61 -3.04
C ALA A 14 16.60 -18.65 -3.38
N HIS A 15 15.93 -19.80 -3.20
CA HIS A 15 14.49 -19.94 -3.44
C HIS A 15 13.61 -19.49 -2.26
N ASP A 16 14.16 -19.29 -1.05
CA ASP A 16 13.33 -18.97 0.13
C ASP A 16 12.85 -17.50 0.11
N ASN A 17 13.57 -16.62 -0.57
CA ASN A 17 13.29 -15.17 -0.61
C ASN A 17 12.87 -14.62 -1.99
N ALA A 18 12.53 -15.50 -2.94
CA ALA A 18 12.11 -15.07 -4.28
C ALA A 18 10.69 -14.48 -4.28
N ARG A 19 10.51 -13.32 -4.92
CA ARG A 19 9.23 -12.61 -5.05
C ARG A 19 8.78 -12.54 -6.51
N GLY A 20 7.60 -13.08 -6.79
CA GLY A 20 6.98 -13.06 -8.12
C GLY A 20 6.01 -11.89 -8.32
N PHE A 21 6.05 -11.29 -9.49
CA PHE A 21 5.23 -10.15 -9.90
C PHE A 21 4.53 -10.44 -11.23
N ALA A 22 3.28 -10.03 -11.34
CA ALA A 22 2.52 -10.18 -12.58
C ALA A 22 3.16 -9.39 -13.73
N ALA A 23 3.00 -9.90 -14.96
CA ALA A 23 3.46 -9.22 -16.16
C ALA A 23 2.81 -7.84 -16.30
N PHE A 24 3.60 -6.83 -16.69
CA PHE A 24 3.06 -5.50 -16.93
C PHE A 24 2.32 -5.43 -18.29
N PRO A 25 1.13 -4.82 -18.35
CA PRO A 25 0.43 -4.62 -19.61
C PRO A 25 1.17 -3.61 -20.51
N ALA A 26 0.86 -3.62 -21.81
CA ALA A 26 1.40 -2.67 -22.75
C ALA A 26 1.05 -1.21 -22.38
N ARG A 27 2.04 -0.32 -22.33
CA ARG A 27 1.88 1.11 -21.94
C ARG A 27 2.09 2.02 -23.16
N LYS A 28 1.01 2.49 -23.78
CA LYS A 28 1.08 3.49 -24.87
C LYS A 28 1.28 4.90 -24.32
N GLY A 29 2.32 5.60 -24.77
CA GLY A 29 2.56 7.03 -24.45
C GLY A 29 3.05 7.35 -23.03
N ALA A 30 3.12 6.39 -22.12
CA ALA A 30 3.68 6.59 -20.78
C ALA A 30 5.21 6.71 -20.79
N ARG A 31 5.77 7.43 -19.81
CA ARG A 31 7.22 7.46 -19.56
C ARG A 31 7.69 6.04 -19.17
N THR A 32 8.79 5.58 -19.77
CA THR A 32 9.37 4.27 -19.42
C THR A 32 10.13 4.29 -18.10
N ARG A 33 10.63 5.45 -17.67
CA ARG A 33 11.35 5.58 -16.40
C ARG A 33 10.40 5.47 -15.20
N GLY A 34 10.94 5.07 -14.05
CA GLY A 34 10.23 5.12 -12.77
C GLY A 34 9.73 6.54 -12.44
N GLN A 35 8.67 6.63 -11.64
CA GLN A 35 8.02 7.90 -11.27
C GLN A 35 8.41 8.37 -9.86
N THR A 36 8.65 7.44 -8.94
CA THR A 36 9.13 7.73 -7.59
C THR A 36 10.62 8.07 -7.62
N TRP A 37 11.13 8.60 -6.50
CA TRP A 37 12.56 8.88 -6.36
C TRP A 37 13.41 7.62 -6.59
N TRP A 38 13.04 6.48 -5.97
CA TRP A 38 13.76 5.21 -6.14
C TRP A 38 13.70 4.67 -7.57
N GLY A 39 12.53 4.73 -8.21
CA GLY A 39 12.41 4.32 -9.60
C GLY A 39 13.24 5.19 -10.56
N GLN A 40 13.34 6.49 -10.28
CA GLN A 40 14.19 7.41 -11.06
C GLN A 40 15.68 7.14 -10.82
N ALA A 41 16.12 7.04 -9.56
CA ALA A 41 17.51 6.78 -9.19
C ALA A 41 18.01 5.43 -9.74
N TRP A 42 17.16 4.39 -9.69
CA TRP A 42 17.44 3.11 -10.34
C TRP A 42 17.60 3.24 -11.85
N THR A 43 16.68 3.97 -12.50
CA THR A 43 16.74 4.13 -13.95
C THR A 43 18.00 4.87 -14.38
N GLU A 44 18.38 5.92 -13.65
CA GLU A 44 19.62 6.66 -13.87
C GLU A 44 20.84 5.78 -13.69
N ALA A 45 20.92 5.02 -12.59
CA ALA A 45 22.00 4.09 -12.32
C ALA A 45 22.16 3.06 -13.46
N VAL A 46 21.07 2.42 -13.89
CA VAL A 46 21.10 1.47 -15.02
C VAL A 46 21.52 2.14 -16.33
N GLU A 47 20.99 3.32 -16.64
CA GLU A 47 21.37 4.04 -17.87
C GLU A 47 22.86 4.42 -17.86
N ASP A 48 23.44 4.75 -16.71
CA ASP A 48 24.86 5.05 -16.53
C ASP A 48 25.77 3.82 -16.63
N THR A 49 25.25 2.62 -16.34
CA THR A 49 26.00 1.36 -16.54
C THR A 49 26.10 0.93 -18.00
N SER A 50 25.16 1.37 -18.85
CA SER A 50 25.08 0.89 -20.24
C SER A 50 25.90 1.74 -21.19
N LEU A 51 26.69 1.09 -22.04
CA LEU A 51 27.51 1.75 -23.06
C LEU A 51 26.76 1.98 -24.39
N SER A 52 25.55 1.42 -24.56
CA SER A 52 24.79 1.45 -25.82
C SER A 52 23.48 2.22 -25.69
N THR A 53 23.46 3.43 -26.28
CA THR A 53 22.25 4.27 -26.28
C THR A 53 21.11 3.68 -27.12
N GLU A 54 21.47 2.91 -28.14
CA GLU A 54 20.59 2.20 -29.05
C GLU A 54 19.89 1.04 -28.34
N ALA A 55 20.64 0.23 -27.59
CA ALA A 55 20.09 -0.85 -26.77
C ALA A 55 19.14 -0.30 -25.70
N LEU A 56 19.50 0.80 -25.02
CA LEU A 56 18.61 1.47 -24.07
C LEU A 56 17.32 1.97 -24.73
N LYS A 57 17.41 2.52 -25.96
CA LYS A 57 16.22 2.98 -26.70
C LYS A 57 15.33 1.81 -27.11
N ALA A 58 15.92 0.71 -27.58
CA ALA A 58 15.20 -0.52 -27.92
C ALA A 58 14.53 -1.11 -26.67
N GLY A 59 15.26 -1.23 -25.56
CA GLY A 59 14.75 -1.68 -24.28
C GLY A 59 13.61 -0.82 -23.74
N ARG A 60 13.68 0.51 -23.89
CA ARG A 60 12.55 1.38 -23.52
C ARG A 60 11.29 1.14 -24.34
N SER A 61 11.45 0.77 -25.60
CA SER A 61 10.34 0.39 -26.48
C SER A 61 9.77 -0.96 -26.09
N TYR A 62 10.65 -1.93 -25.84
CA TYR A 62 10.28 -3.29 -25.48
C TYR A 62 9.59 -3.36 -24.11
N ALA A 63 10.09 -2.67 -23.09
CA ALA A 63 9.48 -2.60 -21.76
C ALA A 63 8.02 -2.14 -21.78
N ARG A 64 7.68 -1.22 -22.70
CA ARG A 64 6.31 -0.70 -22.86
C ARG A 64 5.42 -1.57 -23.75
N SER A 65 5.97 -2.58 -24.40
CA SER A 65 5.25 -3.38 -25.39
C SER A 65 4.31 -4.42 -24.77
N GLY A 66 4.46 -4.72 -23.47
CA GLY A 66 3.71 -5.78 -22.78
C GLY A 66 4.18 -7.20 -23.12
N ARG A 67 5.42 -7.34 -23.62
CA ARG A 67 6.02 -8.61 -24.05
C ARG A 67 6.99 -9.22 -23.05
N LEU A 68 7.12 -8.65 -21.86
CA LEU A 68 7.77 -9.30 -20.72
C LEU A 68 6.68 -10.02 -19.93
N GLY A 69 6.94 -11.29 -19.61
CA GLY A 69 6.09 -12.12 -18.76
C GLY A 69 6.18 -11.73 -17.29
N PRO A 70 5.70 -12.60 -16.39
CA PRO A 70 5.88 -12.41 -14.95
C PRO A 70 7.35 -12.23 -14.59
N ILE A 71 7.61 -11.32 -13.66
CA ILE A 71 8.97 -10.99 -13.20
C ILE A 71 9.19 -11.68 -11.86
N THR A 72 10.34 -12.33 -11.68
CA THR A 72 10.79 -12.83 -10.38
C THR A 72 11.99 -12.04 -9.93
N VAL A 73 11.97 -11.57 -8.68
CA VAL A 73 13.10 -10.91 -8.02
C VAL A 73 13.59 -11.81 -6.91
N SER A 74 14.88 -12.13 -6.90
CA SER A 74 15.54 -12.93 -5.88
C SER A 74 16.85 -12.24 -5.46
N PRO A 75 17.54 -12.73 -4.41
CA PRO A 75 18.92 -12.34 -4.14
C PRO A 75 19.77 -12.34 -5.41
N GLY A 76 20.42 -11.19 -5.67
CA GLY A 76 21.34 -11.00 -6.79
C GLY A 76 20.75 -11.10 -8.20
N ARG A 77 19.42 -11.26 -8.37
CA ARG A 77 18.87 -11.58 -9.71
C ARG A 77 17.43 -11.12 -9.92
N ILE A 78 17.16 -10.61 -11.12
CA ILE A 78 15.82 -10.36 -11.64
C ILE A 78 15.63 -11.19 -12.91
N THR A 79 14.54 -11.95 -13.02
CA THR A 79 14.27 -12.82 -14.19
C THR A 79 12.88 -12.59 -14.77
N ALA A 80 12.75 -12.74 -16.09
CA ALA A 80 11.47 -12.77 -16.79
C ALA A 80 11.61 -13.49 -18.14
N HIS A 81 10.48 -13.95 -18.68
CA HIS A 81 10.42 -14.39 -20.08
C HIS A 81 10.13 -13.20 -21.00
N ALA A 82 10.97 -13.01 -22.02
CA ALA A 82 10.76 -12.05 -23.08
C ALA A 82 10.17 -12.76 -24.31
N TYR A 83 9.07 -12.24 -24.86
CA TYR A 83 8.36 -12.82 -26.00
C TYR A 83 8.60 -12.02 -27.30
N ASP A 84 9.08 -12.69 -28.34
CA ASP A 84 9.16 -12.14 -29.69
C ASP A 84 8.45 -13.05 -30.69
N GLY A 85 7.20 -12.71 -31.00
CA GLY A 85 6.31 -13.57 -31.79
C GLY A 85 6.03 -14.89 -31.06
N GLU A 86 6.44 -16.00 -31.67
CA GLU A 86 6.31 -17.36 -31.10
C GLU A 86 7.54 -17.79 -30.29
N THR A 87 8.64 -17.03 -30.37
CA THR A 87 9.88 -17.32 -29.65
C THR A 87 9.86 -16.67 -28.27
N SER A 88 10.38 -17.37 -27.26
CA SER A 88 10.57 -16.82 -25.91
C SER A 88 12.01 -16.97 -25.45
N PHE A 89 12.56 -15.93 -24.85
CA PHE A 89 13.89 -15.94 -24.24
C PHE A 89 13.76 -15.82 -22.72
N THR A 90 14.40 -16.74 -22.00
CA THR A 90 14.64 -16.51 -20.56
C THR A 90 15.65 -15.37 -20.46
N THR A 91 15.23 -14.28 -19.85
CA THR A 91 16.04 -13.07 -19.67
C THR A 91 16.27 -12.90 -18.17
N SER A 92 17.52 -12.72 -17.78
CA SER A 92 17.87 -12.40 -16.41
C SER A 92 18.87 -11.26 -16.35
N VAL A 93 18.81 -10.50 -15.27
CA VAL A 93 19.78 -9.47 -14.94
C VAL A 93 20.31 -9.82 -13.56
N THR A 94 21.63 -9.98 -13.46
CA THR A 94 22.31 -10.28 -12.20
C THR A 94 23.01 -9.05 -11.66
N PHE A 95 23.07 -9.00 -10.33
CA PHE A 95 23.65 -7.92 -9.55
C PHE A 95 24.61 -8.48 -8.52
N THR A 96 25.66 -7.73 -8.17
CA THR A 96 26.53 -8.12 -7.06
C THR A 96 25.77 -7.95 -5.75
N GLU A 97 25.65 -9.03 -4.99
CA GLU A 97 25.12 -8.97 -3.62
C GLU A 97 26.14 -8.29 -2.69
N LEU A 98 25.64 -7.63 -1.65
CA LEU A 98 26.50 -7.06 -0.63
C LEU A 98 27.04 -8.17 0.27
N THR A 99 28.32 -8.08 0.58
CA THR A 99 28.98 -8.94 1.56
C THR A 99 28.50 -8.60 2.99
N GLU A 100 28.68 -9.54 3.94
CA GLU A 100 28.39 -9.29 5.37
C GLU A 100 29.09 -8.02 5.87
N ASP A 101 30.39 -7.86 5.54
CA ASP A 101 31.17 -6.67 5.91
C ASP A 101 30.64 -5.35 5.29
N GLU A 102 29.94 -5.43 4.16
CA GLU A 102 29.27 -4.28 3.56
C GLU A 102 27.95 -3.96 4.25
N TRP A 103 27.17 -4.99 4.60
CA TRP A 103 25.96 -4.83 5.40
C TRP A 103 26.28 -4.24 6.78
N ASP A 104 27.30 -4.76 7.46
CA ASP A 104 27.74 -4.26 8.76
C ASP A 104 28.13 -2.78 8.71
N ARG A 105 28.94 -2.38 7.70
CA ARG A 105 29.33 -0.98 7.50
C ARG A 105 28.15 -0.06 7.18
N LEU A 106 27.18 -0.55 6.41
CA LEU A 106 25.96 0.19 6.13
C LEU A 106 25.16 0.42 7.41
N TRP A 107 24.97 -0.61 8.22
CA TRP A 107 24.20 -0.51 9.47
C TRP A 107 24.89 0.35 10.51
N GLU A 108 26.22 0.27 10.63
CA GLU A 108 27.00 1.20 11.44
C GLU A 108 26.69 2.65 11.05
N ARG A 109 26.70 3.00 9.76
CA ARG A 109 26.33 4.35 9.32
C ARG A 109 24.87 4.69 9.59
N VAL A 110 23.93 3.79 9.30
CA VAL A 110 22.50 4.04 9.55
C VAL A 110 22.22 4.31 11.02
N THR A 111 22.92 3.65 11.95
CA THR A 111 22.77 3.89 13.39
C THR A 111 23.19 5.30 13.83
N GLU A 112 24.09 5.96 13.10
CA GLU A 112 24.54 7.33 13.34
C GLU A 112 23.49 8.38 12.90
N HIS A 113 22.47 7.97 12.11
CA HIS A 113 21.44 8.85 11.56
C HIS A 113 20.02 8.47 12.07
N PRO A 114 19.54 9.08 13.17
CA PRO A 114 18.28 8.68 13.82
C PRO A 114 17.04 8.72 12.93
N SER A 115 16.97 9.64 11.96
CA SER A 115 15.86 9.72 11.00
C SER A 115 15.85 8.52 10.05
N VAL A 116 17.00 8.22 9.44
CA VAL A 116 17.17 7.09 8.51
C VAL A 116 16.90 5.77 9.23
N LEU A 117 17.43 5.63 10.45
CA LEU A 117 17.18 4.48 11.32
C LEU A 117 15.68 4.28 11.61
N SER A 118 14.99 5.33 12.04
CA SER A 118 13.57 5.29 12.37
C SER A 118 12.72 4.93 11.15
N ASP A 119 13.00 5.55 10.01
CA ASP A 119 12.29 5.28 8.75
C ASP A 119 12.48 3.82 8.34
N PHE A 120 13.72 3.32 8.37
CA PHE A 120 14.05 1.96 7.98
C PHE A 120 13.37 0.90 8.87
N LEU A 121 13.41 1.09 10.19
CA LEU A 121 12.75 0.19 11.15
C LEU A 121 11.21 0.21 11.01
N SER A 122 10.64 1.30 10.51
CA SER A 122 9.20 1.39 10.18
C SER A 122 8.83 0.69 8.85
N GLY A 123 9.82 0.19 8.10
CA GLY A 123 9.65 -0.39 6.77
C GLY A 123 9.66 0.64 5.64
N THR A 124 10.02 1.89 5.93
CA THR A 124 10.12 2.97 4.94
C THR A 124 11.57 3.13 4.49
N LEU A 125 11.84 2.90 3.20
CA LEU A 125 13.15 3.20 2.63
C LEU A 125 13.19 4.67 2.20
N SER A 126 13.63 5.55 3.11
CA SER A 126 13.85 6.96 2.80
C SER A 126 15.00 7.13 1.78
N PRO A 127 14.93 8.09 0.84
CA PRO A 127 16.05 8.44 -0.04
C PRO A 127 17.37 8.70 0.71
N ASP A 128 17.30 9.19 1.94
CA ASP A 128 18.46 9.45 2.81
C ASP A 128 19.26 8.17 3.13
N LEU A 129 18.66 6.97 2.96
CA LEU A 129 19.38 5.70 3.05
C LEU A 129 20.48 5.59 1.99
N LEU A 130 20.29 6.18 0.81
CA LEU A 130 21.32 6.19 -0.22
C LEU A 130 22.53 7.01 0.21
N GLU A 131 22.31 8.17 0.83
CA GLU A 131 23.39 9.01 1.38
C GLU A 131 24.18 8.25 2.46
N ALA A 132 23.48 7.61 3.40
CA ALA A 132 24.11 6.76 4.41
C ALA A 132 24.92 5.60 3.80
N SER A 133 24.44 5.02 2.69
CA SER A 133 25.17 3.97 1.97
C SER A 133 26.43 4.49 1.28
N GLU A 134 26.38 5.69 0.68
CA GLU A 134 27.53 6.33 0.07
C GLU A 134 28.61 6.66 1.10
N ASP A 135 28.22 7.16 2.28
CA ASP A 135 29.11 7.40 3.42
C ASP A 135 29.74 6.10 3.96
N ALA A 136 29.00 4.98 3.91
CA ALA A 136 29.51 3.64 4.23
C ALA A 136 30.45 3.07 3.14
N ARG A 137 30.53 3.73 1.98
CA ARG A 137 31.14 3.22 0.74
C ARG A 137 30.53 1.90 0.29
N VAL A 138 29.23 1.78 0.48
CA VAL A 138 28.39 0.64 0.09
C VAL A 138 27.46 1.12 -1.01
N ARG A 139 27.46 0.44 -2.15
CA ARG A 139 26.60 0.83 -3.28
C ARG A 139 25.32 0.03 -3.26
N LEU A 140 24.20 0.69 -2.95
CA LEU A 140 22.88 0.07 -3.07
C LEU A 140 22.37 0.05 -4.52
N LEU A 141 22.58 1.12 -5.27
CA LEU A 141 22.21 1.20 -6.69
C LEU A 141 23.30 0.58 -7.59
N PRO A 142 22.91 -0.01 -8.75
CA PRO A 142 23.86 -0.66 -9.64
C PRO A 142 24.91 0.33 -10.18
N GLY A 143 26.18 -0.05 -10.12
CA GLY A 143 27.29 0.70 -10.69
C GLY A 143 27.86 0.06 -11.96
N TYR A 144 28.85 0.73 -12.57
CA TYR A 144 29.56 0.14 -13.71
C TYR A 144 30.18 -1.22 -13.35
N GLY A 145 29.87 -2.25 -14.13
CA GLY A 145 30.34 -3.62 -13.91
C GLY A 145 29.61 -4.40 -12.80
N ASP A 146 28.56 -3.82 -12.22
CA ASP A 146 27.74 -4.46 -11.17
C ASP A 146 26.51 -5.17 -11.75
N LEU A 147 26.13 -4.83 -12.98
CA LEU A 147 24.96 -5.34 -13.69
C LEU A 147 25.43 -6.16 -14.88
N GLU A 148 24.97 -7.42 -14.95
CA GLU A 148 25.22 -8.32 -16.09
C GLU A 148 23.89 -8.84 -16.63
N GLY A 149 23.67 -8.66 -17.94
CA GLY A 149 22.48 -9.15 -18.62
C GLY A 149 22.72 -10.51 -19.27
N ASP A 150 21.94 -11.53 -18.88
CA ASP A 150 21.94 -12.84 -19.52
C ASP A 150 20.61 -13.08 -20.25
N CYS A 151 20.67 -13.18 -21.57
CA CYS A 151 19.52 -13.42 -22.43
C CYS A 151 19.92 -14.34 -23.58
N GLY A 152 19.12 -15.38 -23.85
CA GLY A 152 19.35 -16.30 -24.97
C GLY A 152 19.06 -15.74 -26.36
N CYS A 153 19.05 -14.42 -26.55
CA CYS A 153 18.82 -13.78 -27.85
C CYS A 153 20.12 -13.58 -28.64
N ASP A 154 20.02 -13.39 -29.95
CA ASP A 154 21.17 -13.19 -30.85
C ASP A 154 21.73 -11.74 -30.83
N GLU A 155 21.28 -10.89 -29.91
CA GLU A 155 21.82 -9.52 -29.71
C GLU A 155 23.16 -9.59 -28.95
N PHE A 156 24.14 -8.79 -29.39
CA PHE A 156 25.51 -8.78 -28.83
C PHE A 156 25.75 -7.61 -27.86
N GLU A 157 24.76 -6.74 -27.67
CA GLU A 157 24.81 -5.63 -26.72
C GLU A 157 24.68 -6.13 -25.28
N ASP A 158 25.39 -5.48 -24.35
CA ASP A 158 25.34 -5.78 -22.92
C ASP A 158 24.96 -4.52 -22.12
N PRO A 159 23.77 -4.47 -21.49
CA PRO A 159 22.67 -5.44 -21.62
C PRO A 159 21.97 -5.35 -22.99
N CYS A 160 21.44 -6.48 -23.48
CA CYS A 160 20.61 -6.52 -24.70
C CYS A 160 19.27 -5.77 -24.50
N SER A 161 18.48 -5.60 -25.56
CA SER A 161 17.21 -4.87 -25.49
C SER A 161 16.21 -5.52 -24.51
N HIS A 162 16.22 -6.85 -24.36
CA HIS A 162 15.40 -7.57 -23.39
C HIS A 162 15.84 -7.34 -21.95
N ALA A 163 17.13 -7.47 -21.66
CA ALA A 163 17.70 -7.24 -20.33
C ALA A 163 17.54 -5.77 -19.90
N ALA A 164 17.78 -4.83 -20.82
CA ALA A 164 17.50 -3.42 -20.60
C ALA A 164 16.00 -3.18 -20.32
N ALA A 165 15.11 -3.84 -21.06
CA ALA A 165 13.66 -3.75 -20.81
C ALA A 165 13.27 -4.26 -19.43
N LEU A 166 13.87 -5.36 -18.98
CA LEU A 166 13.67 -5.91 -17.64
C LEU A 166 14.13 -4.92 -16.56
N CYS A 167 15.27 -4.25 -16.75
CA CYS A 167 15.73 -3.19 -15.85
C CYS A 167 14.77 -2.00 -15.76
N TYR A 168 14.17 -1.59 -16.88
CA TYR A 168 13.13 -0.55 -16.86
C TYR A 168 11.87 -1.02 -16.13
N GLN A 169 11.43 -2.26 -16.31
CA GLN A 169 10.27 -2.78 -15.57
C GLN A 169 10.59 -2.98 -14.07
N ALA A 170 11.84 -3.29 -13.72
CA ALA A 170 12.29 -3.29 -12.32
C ALA A 170 12.13 -1.91 -11.67
N SER A 171 12.37 -0.81 -12.40
CA SER A 171 12.07 0.54 -11.88
C SER A 171 10.59 0.75 -11.51
N TRP A 172 9.67 0.08 -12.22
CA TRP A 172 8.23 0.14 -11.93
C TRP A 172 7.83 -0.73 -10.75
N LEU A 173 8.61 -1.79 -10.47
CA LEU A 173 8.47 -2.57 -9.25
C LEU A 173 8.98 -1.76 -8.05
N LEU A 174 10.13 -1.08 -8.18
CA LEU A 174 10.68 -0.19 -7.16
C LEU A 174 9.77 1.01 -6.85
N ASP A 175 9.02 1.50 -7.84
CA ASP A 175 7.97 2.51 -7.62
C ASP A 175 6.86 2.03 -6.67
N GLN A 176 6.61 0.72 -6.61
CA GLN A 176 5.60 0.11 -5.75
C GLN A 176 6.19 -0.35 -4.42
N ASP A 177 7.42 -0.89 -4.47
CA ASP A 177 8.10 -1.47 -3.33
C ASP A 177 9.63 -1.26 -3.44
N PRO A 178 10.17 -0.19 -2.83
CA PRO A 178 11.60 0.08 -2.80
C PRO A 178 12.42 -1.01 -2.10
N SER A 179 11.81 -1.83 -1.23
CA SER A 179 12.52 -2.86 -0.46
C SER A 179 13.13 -3.94 -1.37
N LEU A 180 12.66 -4.04 -2.62
CA LEU A 180 13.25 -4.92 -3.63
C LEU A 180 14.71 -4.56 -3.96
N LEU A 181 15.15 -3.33 -3.68
CA LEU A 181 16.55 -2.95 -3.81
C LEU A 181 17.44 -3.74 -2.82
N LEU A 182 16.97 -3.92 -1.58
CA LEU A 182 17.67 -4.74 -0.59
C LEU A 182 17.71 -6.20 -1.02
N LEU A 183 16.59 -6.69 -1.57
CA LEU A 183 16.48 -8.07 -2.01
C LEU A 183 17.49 -8.38 -3.10
N VAL A 184 17.62 -7.49 -4.10
CA VAL A 184 18.63 -7.61 -5.15
C VAL A 184 20.05 -7.58 -4.57
N ARG A 185 20.27 -6.93 -3.41
CA ARG A 185 21.53 -6.90 -2.68
C ARG A 185 21.75 -8.05 -1.69
N GLY A 186 20.84 -9.03 -1.64
CA GLY A 186 21.01 -10.25 -0.86
C GLY A 186 20.29 -10.28 0.49
N ARG A 187 19.42 -9.30 0.79
CA ARG A 187 18.63 -9.28 2.02
C ARG A 187 17.18 -8.90 1.76
N ASP A 188 16.23 -9.68 2.28
CA ASP A 188 14.87 -9.18 2.37
C ASP A 188 14.76 -8.08 3.46
N LEU A 189 13.64 -7.35 3.47
CA LEU A 189 13.45 -6.24 4.40
C LEU A 189 13.48 -6.69 5.87
N HIS A 190 12.96 -7.87 6.17
CA HIS A 190 12.89 -8.37 7.54
C HIS A 190 14.28 -8.75 8.04
N GLN A 191 15.05 -9.48 7.23
CA GLN A 191 16.45 -9.80 7.50
C GLN A 191 17.26 -8.53 7.72
N ALA A 192 17.15 -7.55 6.81
CA ALA A 192 17.88 -6.29 6.93
C ALA A 192 17.50 -5.50 8.19
N GLN A 193 16.23 -5.51 8.61
CA GLN A 193 15.81 -4.90 9.87
C GLN A 193 16.34 -5.62 11.10
N ASP A 194 16.44 -6.96 11.06
CA ASP A 194 16.97 -7.75 12.16
C ASP A 194 18.50 -7.62 12.27
N ASP A 195 19.20 -7.51 11.15
CA ASP A 195 20.63 -7.16 11.09
C ASP A 195 20.87 -5.79 11.76
N LEU A 196 20.06 -4.78 11.40
CA LEU A 196 20.16 -3.45 11.98
C LEU A 196 19.85 -3.41 13.49
N LYS A 197 18.83 -4.15 13.94
CA LYS A 197 18.54 -4.30 15.39
C LYS A 197 19.71 -4.97 16.12
N SER A 198 20.35 -5.95 15.49
CA SER A 198 21.51 -6.64 16.05
C SER A 198 22.70 -5.69 16.17
N ALA A 199 22.96 -4.85 15.16
CA ALA A 199 23.97 -3.80 15.21
C ALA A 199 23.73 -2.81 16.35
N LEU A 200 22.49 -2.35 16.53
CA LEU A 200 22.11 -1.48 17.66
C LEU A 200 22.35 -2.14 19.03
N LEU A 201 22.00 -3.43 19.16
CA LEU A 201 22.23 -4.17 20.40
C LEU A 201 23.73 -4.30 20.68
N MET A 202 24.53 -4.61 19.66
CA MET A 202 25.98 -4.70 19.80
C MET A 202 26.59 -3.36 20.22
N GLN A 203 26.19 -2.25 19.60
CA GLN A 203 26.63 -0.91 20.01
C GLN A 203 26.23 -0.56 21.45
N ALA A 204 25.03 -0.93 21.88
CA ALA A 204 24.60 -0.71 23.27
C ALA A 204 25.42 -1.55 24.28
N LEU A 205 25.92 -2.72 23.85
CA LEU A 205 26.75 -3.60 24.67
C LEU A 205 28.23 -3.18 24.68
N THR A 206 28.77 -2.71 23.54
CA THR A 206 30.18 -2.31 23.40
C THR A 206 30.41 -0.84 23.79
N GLY A 207 29.41 0.03 23.63
CA GLY A 207 29.44 1.43 24.03
C GLY A 207 29.43 1.65 25.55
N ALA A 208 29.45 0.59 26.35
CA ALA A 208 29.65 0.65 27.79
C ALA A 208 31.15 0.68 28.20
N ASP A 209 32.08 0.36 27.29
CA ASP A 209 33.51 0.21 27.61
C ASP A 209 34.44 1.27 26.98
N ASP A 210 33.95 2.14 26.08
CA ASP A 210 34.74 3.25 25.51
C ASP A 210 34.60 4.55 26.33
N GLU A 211 35.18 4.57 27.53
CA GLU A 211 35.63 5.82 28.18
C GLU A 211 36.95 6.31 27.51
N GLU A 212 36.90 6.73 26.24
CA GLU A 212 37.97 7.56 25.64
C GLU A 212 37.39 8.85 25.04
N ASP A 213 37.47 9.91 25.86
CA ASP A 213 37.65 11.33 25.54
C ASP A 213 36.96 11.94 24.29
N THR A 214 35.73 11.53 24.01
CA THR A 214 34.74 12.44 23.44
C THR A 214 33.75 12.75 24.54
N THR A 215 33.85 13.91 25.18
CA THR A 215 32.70 14.47 25.90
C THR A 215 31.54 14.46 24.90
N PRO A 216 30.51 13.62 25.09
CA PRO A 216 29.27 13.79 24.36
C PRO A 216 28.85 15.22 24.72
N ALA A 217 28.46 16.02 23.72
CA ALA A 217 27.68 17.21 24.06
C ALA A 217 26.61 16.74 25.03
N PRO A 218 26.56 17.27 26.28
CA PRO A 218 25.77 16.66 27.33
C PRO A 218 24.37 16.51 26.77
N LEU A 219 23.95 15.26 26.59
CA LEU A 219 22.55 14.97 26.39
C LEU A 219 21.88 15.65 27.59
N PRO A 220 20.92 16.57 27.34
CA PRO A 220 20.27 17.28 28.44
C PRO A 220 19.79 16.22 29.43
N ASP A 221 20.12 16.37 30.71
CA ASP A 221 19.86 15.38 31.76
C ASP A 221 18.53 14.67 31.51
N GLY A 222 18.62 13.44 31.00
CA GLY A 222 17.45 12.67 30.64
C GLY A 222 16.66 12.44 31.91
N THR A 223 15.39 12.83 31.90
CA THR A 223 14.53 12.60 33.07
C THR A 223 14.20 11.10 33.13
N PRO A 224 14.52 10.39 34.24
CA PRO A 224 14.12 8.99 34.40
C PRO A 224 12.63 8.82 34.13
N ALA A 225 12.21 7.76 33.45
CA ALA A 225 10.82 7.58 33.03
C ALA A 225 9.83 7.73 34.20
N GLN A 226 10.18 7.21 35.39
CA GLN A 226 9.39 7.37 36.60
C GLN A 226 9.19 8.85 37.01
N ASP A 227 10.21 9.70 36.83
CA ASP A 227 10.18 11.11 37.17
C ASP A 227 9.46 11.92 36.09
N ALA A 228 9.58 11.51 34.82
CA ALA A 228 8.82 12.07 33.71
C ALA A 228 7.31 11.79 33.88
N TYR A 229 6.93 10.57 34.27
CA TYR A 229 5.53 10.21 34.57
C TYR A 229 5.03 10.77 35.90
N ALA A 230 5.90 11.06 36.86
CA ALA A 230 5.55 11.74 38.11
C ALA A 230 5.43 13.27 37.93
N THR A 231 5.97 13.83 36.84
CA THR A 231 5.87 15.26 36.56
C THR A 231 4.42 15.63 36.22
N THR A 232 3.90 16.66 36.89
CA THR A 232 2.55 17.16 36.58
C THR A 232 2.56 17.79 35.18
N PRO A 233 1.75 17.32 34.22
CA PRO A 233 1.80 17.83 32.86
C PRO A 233 1.55 19.33 32.83
N THR A 234 2.46 20.08 32.20
CA THR A 234 2.20 21.49 31.89
C THR A 234 0.98 21.56 30.98
N PRO A 235 -0.02 22.42 31.26
CA PRO A 235 -1.15 22.58 30.38
C PRO A 235 -0.67 22.96 28.98
N LEU A 236 -1.16 22.25 27.97
CA LEU A 236 -0.88 22.54 26.57
C LEU A 236 -1.09 24.03 26.28
N PRO A 237 -0.29 24.63 25.37
CA PRO A 237 -0.55 25.99 24.94
C PRO A 237 -2.02 26.08 24.48
N PRO A 238 -2.72 27.17 24.82
CA PRO A 238 -4.10 27.32 24.44
C PRO A 238 -4.20 27.21 22.92
N LEU A 239 -5.14 26.40 22.45
CA LEU A 239 -5.44 26.30 21.02
C LEU A 239 -5.60 27.71 20.45
N PRO A 240 -5.13 27.97 19.22
CA PRO A 240 -5.36 29.25 18.57
C PRO A 240 -6.87 29.56 18.64
N PRO A 241 -7.25 30.82 18.90
CA PRO A 241 -8.65 31.18 19.03
C PRO A 241 -9.37 30.79 17.74
N LEU A 242 -10.40 29.96 17.88
CA LEU A 242 -11.27 29.64 16.76
C LEU A 242 -11.77 30.96 16.17
N PRO A 243 -11.89 31.06 14.83
CA PRO A 243 -12.56 32.19 14.21
C PRO A 243 -13.90 32.41 14.91
N GLY A 244 -14.16 33.65 15.32
CA GLY A 244 -15.42 33.98 15.98
C GLY A 244 -16.59 33.51 15.12
N PRO A 245 -17.67 32.98 15.72
CA PRO A 245 -18.85 32.59 14.95
C PRO A 245 -19.27 33.77 14.09
N SER A 246 -19.48 33.54 12.79
CA SER A 246 -20.04 34.57 11.93
C SER A 246 -21.33 35.04 12.59
N ALA A 247 -21.53 36.36 12.68
CA ALA A 247 -22.72 36.92 13.28
C ALA A 247 -23.92 36.26 12.61
N ARG A 248 -24.64 35.38 13.34
CA ARG A 248 -25.85 34.75 12.83
C ARG A 248 -26.80 35.89 12.49
N ARG A 249 -26.94 36.19 11.21
CA ARG A 249 -28.10 36.93 10.73
C ARG A 249 -29.27 35.98 10.87
N SER A 250 -29.94 36.06 12.01
CA SER A 250 -31.27 35.51 12.21
C SER A 250 -32.27 36.36 11.43
N GLU A 251 -32.12 36.44 10.11
CA GLU A 251 -33.24 36.88 9.27
C GLU A 251 -34.15 35.67 9.12
N PRO A 252 -35.44 35.74 9.51
CA PRO A 252 -36.37 34.67 9.23
C PRO A 252 -36.41 34.48 7.72
N ALA A 253 -36.21 33.23 7.27
CA ALA A 253 -36.25 32.86 5.86
C ALA A 253 -37.60 33.27 5.27
N SER A 254 -37.63 34.46 4.69
CA SER A 254 -38.81 35.03 4.06
C SER A 254 -38.88 34.44 2.66
N GLY A 255 -39.47 33.24 2.53
CA GLY A 255 -39.55 32.57 1.23
C GLY A 255 -40.14 31.15 1.19
N GLY A 256 -40.81 30.66 2.24
CA GLY A 256 -41.39 29.31 2.24
C GLY A 256 -40.37 28.17 2.32
N ILE A 257 -39.08 28.49 2.49
CA ILE A 257 -38.02 27.52 2.78
C ILE A 257 -37.92 27.42 4.31
N GLU A 258 -38.28 26.27 4.86
CA GLU A 258 -38.09 25.97 6.28
C GLU A 258 -36.61 26.11 6.64
N SER A 259 -36.31 26.76 7.78
CA SER A 259 -34.94 26.99 8.23
C SER A 259 -34.28 25.77 8.88
N ASP A 260 -35.08 24.79 9.29
CA ASP A 260 -34.65 23.57 10.00
C ASP A 260 -33.62 22.73 9.20
N PRO A 261 -33.81 22.44 7.89
CA PRO A 261 -32.81 21.69 7.10
C PRO A 261 -31.60 22.51 6.66
N LEU A 262 -31.61 23.85 6.81
CA LEU A 262 -30.50 24.69 6.33
C LEU A 262 -29.24 24.54 7.19
N ALA A 263 -29.39 24.36 8.50
CA ALA A 263 -28.23 24.22 9.39
C ALA A 263 -27.39 22.97 9.07
N PRO A 264 -27.98 21.77 8.86
CA PRO A 264 -27.26 20.61 8.35
C PRO A 264 -26.57 20.86 7.00
N LEU A 265 -27.23 21.53 6.04
CA LEU A 265 -26.64 21.83 4.74
C LEU A 265 -25.44 22.79 4.84
N VAL A 266 -25.49 23.78 5.74
CA VAL A 266 -24.34 24.67 5.99
C VAL A 266 -23.18 23.89 6.62
N ALA A 267 -23.46 23.01 7.59
CA ALA A 267 -22.45 22.15 8.20
C ALA A 267 -21.80 21.23 7.15
N ASP A 268 -22.61 20.66 6.25
CA ASP A 268 -22.15 19.83 5.16
C ASP A 268 -21.25 20.58 4.17
N ALA A 269 -21.68 21.77 3.75
CA ALA A 269 -20.90 22.64 2.87
C ALA A 269 -19.55 23.01 3.52
N ALA A 270 -19.53 23.29 4.81
CA ALA A 270 -18.30 23.58 5.55
C ALA A 270 -17.38 22.35 5.63
N ALA A 271 -17.93 21.15 5.86
CA ALA A 271 -17.16 19.91 5.85
C ALA A 271 -16.53 19.65 4.46
N ARG A 272 -17.31 19.78 3.38
CA ARG A 272 -16.81 19.64 2.00
C ARG A 272 -15.73 20.67 1.67
N ALA A 273 -15.91 21.92 2.08
CA ALA A 273 -14.92 22.97 1.88
C ALA A 273 -13.61 22.66 2.63
N ARG A 274 -13.69 22.15 3.86
CA ARG A 274 -12.52 21.70 4.64
C ARG A 274 -11.79 20.57 3.93
N GLU A 275 -12.51 19.58 3.42
CA GLU A 275 -11.93 18.45 2.69
C GLU A 275 -11.24 18.91 1.38
N LEU A 276 -11.84 19.84 0.62
CA LEU A 276 -11.21 20.45 -0.54
C LEU A 276 -9.94 21.24 -0.17
N LEU A 277 -10.00 22.04 0.90
CA LEU A 277 -8.86 22.81 1.41
C LEU A 277 -7.70 21.88 1.85
N ALA A 278 -8.02 20.77 2.53
CA ALA A 278 -7.04 19.78 2.95
C ALA A 278 -6.31 19.15 1.74
N HIS A 279 -7.03 18.89 0.64
CA HIS A 279 -6.40 18.44 -0.59
C HIS A 279 -5.47 19.52 -1.20
N LEU A 280 -5.93 20.78 -1.26
CA LEU A 280 -5.13 21.89 -1.79
C LEU A 280 -3.83 22.13 -1.01
N HIS A 281 -3.83 21.84 0.28
CA HIS A 281 -2.63 21.95 1.13
C HIS A 281 -1.82 20.64 1.25
N GLY A 282 -2.14 19.61 0.47
CA GLY A 282 -1.37 18.36 0.46
C GLY A 282 -1.62 17.43 1.65
N PHE A 283 -2.58 17.75 2.54
CA PHE A 283 -3.00 16.83 3.60
C PHE A 283 -3.81 15.64 3.10
N ARG A 284 -4.28 15.68 1.84
CA ARG A 284 -5.01 14.58 1.20
C ARG A 284 -4.56 14.38 -0.24
N PRO A 285 -4.38 13.12 -0.70
CA PRO A 285 -3.82 12.82 -2.01
C PRO A 285 -4.76 13.16 -3.17
N SER A 286 -6.07 13.14 -2.94
CA SER A 286 -7.09 13.38 -3.97
C SER A 286 -8.25 14.26 -3.45
N PRO A 287 -8.91 15.02 -4.34
CA PRO A 287 -10.09 15.78 -3.97
C PRO A 287 -11.27 14.82 -3.69
N PRO A 288 -12.28 15.26 -2.92
CA PRO A 288 -13.48 14.44 -2.70
C PRO A 288 -14.19 14.20 -4.04
N VAL A 289 -14.60 12.95 -4.27
CA VAL A 289 -15.29 12.54 -5.50
C VAL A 289 -16.64 13.28 -5.59
N PRO A 290 -16.97 13.91 -6.75
CA PRO A 290 -18.29 14.49 -6.97
C PRO A 290 -19.36 13.40 -6.89
N LEU A 291 -20.45 13.68 -6.19
CA LEU A 291 -21.58 12.76 -6.06
C LEU A 291 -22.71 13.19 -6.98
N ASP A 292 -23.42 12.22 -7.55
CA ASP A 292 -24.68 12.49 -8.22
C ASP A 292 -25.80 12.84 -7.21
N ALA A 293 -26.96 13.25 -7.70
CA ALA A 293 -28.07 13.67 -6.85
C ALA A 293 -28.60 12.54 -5.94
N TRP A 294 -28.55 11.29 -6.40
CA TRP A 294 -28.99 10.13 -5.64
C TRP A 294 -28.02 9.81 -4.51
N GLN A 295 -26.73 9.69 -4.84
CA GLN A 295 -25.64 9.47 -3.89
C GLN A 295 -25.59 10.58 -2.84
N ASP A 296 -25.81 11.83 -3.26
CA ASP A 296 -25.82 12.97 -2.35
C ASP A 296 -27.02 12.96 -1.40
N ALA A 297 -28.22 12.60 -1.88
CA ALA A 297 -29.40 12.45 -1.05
C ALA A 297 -29.23 11.34 0.01
N VAL A 298 -28.71 10.19 -0.40
CA VAL A 298 -28.38 9.06 0.49
C VAL A 298 -27.37 9.48 1.55
N ARG A 299 -26.29 10.14 1.12
CA ARG A 299 -25.26 10.65 2.01
C ARG A 299 -25.80 11.65 3.03
N ILE A 300 -26.60 12.62 2.60
CA ILE A 300 -27.18 13.64 3.49
C ILE A 300 -28.03 12.95 4.56
N ALA A 301 -28.91 12.03 4.17
CA ALA A 301 -29.74 11.29 5.11
C ALA A 301 -28.91 10.40 6.06
N ALA A 302 -27.80 9.83 5.59
CA ALA A 302 -26.90 9.01 6.41
C ALA A 302 -26.07 9.81 7.42
N THR A 303 -25.61 11.00 7.04
CA THR A 303 -24.68 11.84 7.84
C THR A 303 -25.40 12.82 8.77
N HIS A 304 -26.62 13.21 8.41
CA HIS A 304 -27.44 14.17 9.17
C HIS A 304 -28.83 13.57 9.38
N PRO A 305 -28.99 12.66 10.36
CA PRO A 305 -30.23 11.91 10.57
C PRO A 305 -31.32 12.80 11.18
N ASP A 306 -31.90 13.67 10.36
CA ASP A 306 -33.19 14.33 10.63
C ASP A 306 -34.30 13.53 9.92
N PRO A 307 -35.23 12.91 10.66
CA PRO A 307 -36.34 12.14 10.09
C PRO A 307 -37.18 12.92 9.06
N ARG A 308 -37.31 14.25 9.21
CA ARG A 308 -38.08 15.07 8.28
C ARG A 308 -37.33 15.27 6.96
N ALA A 309 -36.04 15.62 7.04
CA ALA A 309 -35.19 15.74 5.86
C ALA A 309 -35.06 14.39 5.13
N ALA A 310 -34.85 13.29 5.86
CA ALA A 310 -34.79 11.96 5.29
C ALA A 310 -36.11 11.57 4.58
N ALA A 311 -37.27 11.85 5.19
CA ALA A 311 -38.57 11.58 4.56
C ALA A 311 -38.76 12.38 3.26
N ARG A 312 -38.37 13.66 3.24
CA ARG A 312 -38.43 14.52 2.05
C ARG A 312 -37.48 14.05 0.95
N LEU A 313 -36.26 13.67 1.30
CA LEU A 313 -35.28 13.14 0.34
C LEU A 313 -35.74 11.79 -0.24
N ARG A 314 -36.34 10.94 0.60
CA ARG A 314 -36.96 9.69 0.15
C ARG A 314 -38.11 9.93 -0.81
N GLU A 315 -39.02 10.85 -0.49
CA GLU A 315 -40.16 11.21 -1.36
C GLU A 315 -39.74 11.86 -2.67
N ALA A 316 -38.69 12.68 -2.65
CA ALA A 316 -38.15 13.33 -3.83
C ALA A 316 -37.24 12.43 -4.69
N SER A 317 -36.88 11.25 -4.20
CA SER A 317 -36.03 10.31 -4.90
C SER A 317 -36.81 9.51 -5.95
N ASP A 318 -36.13 9.18 -7.05
CA ASP A 318 -36.64 8.27 -8.07
C ASP A 318 -36.83 6.81 -7.58
N ALA A 319 -36.39 6.47 -6.38
CA ALA A 319 -36.47 5.12 -5.83
C ALA A 319 -36.66 5.09 -4.30
N PRO A 320 -37.84 5.49 -3.81
CA PRO A 320 -38.14 5.61 -2.37
C PRO A 320 -38.07 4.29 -1.62
N GLU A 321 -38.32 3.16 -2.28
CA GLU A 321 -38.32 1.82 -1.69
C GLU A 321 -36.93 1.31 -1.32
N ARG A 322 -35.88 1.75 -2.02
CA ARG A 322 -34.49 1.34 -1.75
C ARG A 322 -33.71 2.37 -0.92
N PHE A 323 -34.31 3.52 -0.62
CA PHE A 323 -33.66 4.66 0.03
C PHE A 323 -33.10 4.31 1.41
N ASP A 324 -33.91 3.72 2.29
CA ASP A 324 -33.48 3.41 3.66
C ASP A 324 -32.34 2.38 3.67
N ARG A 325 -32.36 1.44 2.71
CA ARG A 325 -31.29 0.44 2.53
C ARG A 325 -30.00 1.07 2.03
N ALA A 326 -30.11 2.02 1.10
CA ALA A 326 -28.98 2.81 0.60
C ALA A 326 -28.37 3.69 1.70
N VAL A 327 -29.21 4.32 2.53
CA VAL A 327 -28.78 5.10 3.70
C VAL A 327 -28.00 4.22 4.68
N ARG A 328 -28.52 3.01 4.99
CA ARG A 328 -27.81 2.07 5.86
C ARG A 328 -26.49 1.58 5.25
N ALA A 329 -26.45 1.35 3.93
CA ALA A 329 -25.22 0.98 3.23
C ALA A 329 -24.16 2.09 3.32
N TRP A 330 -24.57 3.35 3.19
CA TRP A 330 -23.70 4.49 3.36
C TRP A 330 -23.20 4.63 4.80
N GLN A 331 -24.04 4.39 5.80
CA GLN A 331 -23.65 4.48 7.22
C GLN A 331 -22.51 3.52 7.57
N TYR A 332 -22.53 2.30 7.02
CA TYR A 332 -21.47 1.31 7.27
C TYR A 332 -20.27 1.44 6.34
N GLY A 333 -20.49 1.77 5.06
CA GLY A 333 -19.46 1.65 4.01
C GLY A 333 -19.20 2.91 3.18
N GLY A 334 -19.87 4.01 3.48
CA GLY A 334 -19.81 5.24 2.68
C GLY A 334 -20.20 5.01 1.22
N LEU A 335 -19.49 5.68 0.30
CA LEU A 335 -19.74 5.57 -1.14
C LEU A 335 -19.53 4.15 -1.66
N LEU A 336 -18.52 3.42 -1.17
CA LEU A 336 -18.26 2.04 -1.57
C LEU A 336 -19.34 1.09 -1.06
N GLY A 337 -19.85 1.30 0.16
CA GLY A 337 -20.99 0.55 0.68
C GLY A 337 -22.24 0.71 -0.19
N LEU A 338 -22.49 1.92 -0.69
CA LEU A 338 -23.58 2.20 -1.62
C LEU A 338 -23.36 1.49 -2.97
N ASP A 339 -22.15 1.58 -3.54
CA ASP A 339 -21.81 0.91 -4.80
C ASP A 339 -21.96 -0.62 -4.69
N ILE A 340 -21.49 -1.24 -3.60
CA ILE A 340 -21.62 -2.68 -3.35
C ILE A 340 -23.08 -3.13 -3.16
N LEU A 341 -23.94 -2.23 -2.67
CA LEU A 341 -25.37 -2.49 -2.58
C LEU A 341 -26.00 -2.59 -3.98
N GLU A 342 -25.62 -1.68 -4.89
CA GLU A 342 -26.29 -1.40 -6.16
C GLU A 342 -25.68 -2.15 -7.35
N THR A 343 -24.36 -2.29 -7.36
CA THR A 343 -23.56 -2.81 -8.48
C THR A 343 -22.91 -4.13 -8.09
N PRO A 344 -23.54 -5.30 -8.38
CA PRO A 344 -22.83 -6.56 -8.30
C PRO A 344 -21.70 -6.60 -9.32
N TRP A 345 -20.58 -7.22 -8.95
CA TRP A 345 -19.42 -7.39 -9.82
C TRP A 345 -18.80 -8.76 -9.60
N THR A 346 -18.06 -9.26 -10.58
CA THR A 346 -17.41 -10.58 -10.50
C THR A 346 -15.93 -10.41 -10.14
N PRO A 347 -15.52 -10.72 -8.90
CA PRO A 347 -14.12 -10.65 -8.50
C PRO A 347 -13.28 -11.79 -9.11
N PRO A 348 -11.94 -11.62 -9.17
CA PRO A 348 -11.04 -12.69 -9.56
C PRO A 348 -11.28 -13.97 -8.76
N HIS A 349 -11.30 -15.12 -9.42
CA HIS A 349 -11.54 -16.43 -8.76
C HIS A 349 -10.58 -16.70 -7.59
N GLN A 350 -9.36 -16.17 -7.64
CA GLN A 350 -8.36 -16.34 -6.60
C GLN A 350 -8.76 -15.65 -5.28
N ASP A 351 -9.40 -14.49 -5.34
CA ASP A 351 -9.83 -13.73 -4.17
C ASP A 351 -10.97 -14.45 -3.44
N LEU A 352 -11.94 -14.96 -4.21
CA LEU A 352 -13.03 -15.78 -3.67
C LEU A 352 -12.53 -17.11 -3.10
N ALA A 353 -11.56 -17.75 -3.77
CA ALA A 353 -10.95 -18.99 -3.29
C ALA A 353 -10.21 -18.77 -1.97
N ARG A 354 -9.43 -17.68 -1.86
CA ARG A 354 -8.73 -17.29 -0.63
C ARG A 354 -9.72 -17.06 0.51
N ALA A 355 -10.77 -16.28 0.28
CA ALA A 355 -11.79 -16.00 1.29
C ALA A 355 -12.50 -17.27 1.77
N ARG A 356 -12.77 -18.22 0.85
CA ARG A 356 -13.33 -19.52 1.22
C ARG A 356 -12.37 -20.32 2.11
N THR A 357 -11.08 -20.30 1.81
CA THR A 357 -10.07 -20.97 2.64
C THR A 357 -9.96 -20.30 4.01
N THR A 358 -9.98 -18.97 4.10
CA THR A 358 -9.97 -18.25 5.39
C THR A 358 -11.17 -18.62 6.24
N LEU A 359 -12.38 -18.57 5.67
CA LEU A 359 -13.59 -19.00 6.37
C LEU A 359 -13.54 -20.47 6.80
N ALA A 360 -12.94 -21.34 5.98
CA ALA A 360 -12.80 -22.75 6.30
C ALA A 360 -11.76 -23.05 7.38
N ALA A 361 -10.73 -22.21 7.54
CA ALA A 361 -9.72 -22.38 8.57
C ALA A 361 -10.26 -22.08 9.97
N ASP A 362 -11.17 -21.10 10.07
CA ASP A 362 -11.77 -20.69 11.35
C ASP A 362 -12.98 -21.55 11.77
N TRP A 363 -13.46 -22.41 10.87
CA TRP A 363 -14.50 -23.38 11.17
C TRP A 363 -13.91 -24.77 11.39
N ALA A 364 -14.41 -25.49 12.40
CA ALA A 364 -14.05 -26.90 12.58
C ALA A 364 -14.39 -27.69 11.32
N GLU A 365 -13.53 -28.65 10.94
CA GLU A 365 -13.50 -29.35 9.63
C GLU A 365 -14.85 -29.96 9.15
N ASP A 366 -15.87 -30.06 10.02
CA ASP A 366 -17.21 -30.61 9.74
C ASP A 366 -18.40 -29.63 9.93
N GLU A 367 -18.18 -28.34 10.21
CA GLU A 367 -19.27 -27.40 10.56
C GLU A 367 -19.58 -26.32 9.53
N LEU A 368 -18.87 -26.28 8.39
CA LEU A 368 -19.06 -25.24 7.39
C LEU A 368 -20.44 -25.39 6.69
N PRO A 369 -21.44 -24.53 6.98
CA PRO A 369 -22.72 -24.61 6.29
C PRO A 369 -22.50 -24.36 4.79
N PRO A 370 -23.34 -24.91 3.90
CA PRO A 370 -23.19 -24.73 2.46
C PRO A 370 -23.17 -23.23 2.12
N LEU A 371 -22.04 -22.78 1.58
CA LEU A 371 -21.82 -21.42 1.10
C LEU A 371 -22.16 -21.35 -0.38
N ASP A 372 -23.08 -20.45 -0.73
CA ASP A 372 -23.35 -20.12 -2.13
C ASP A 372 -22.52 -18.90 -2.54
N LEU A 373 -21.78 -19.04 -3.64
CA LEU A 373 -20.91 -18.00 -4.18
C LEU A 373 -21.45 -17.58 -5.54
N THR A 374 -21.96 -16.36 -5.62
CA THR A 374 -22.43 -15.75 -6.86
C THR A 374 -21.86 -14.34 -6.95
N ASP A 375 -21.12 -14.05 -8.02
CA ASP A 375 -20.43 -12.76 -8.21
C ASP A 375 -19.55 -12.41 -6.99
N ASN A 376 -19.71 -11.22 -6.42
CA ASN A 376 -19.04 -10.77 -5.21
C ASN A 376 -19.77 -11.17 -3.93
N ARG A 377 -20.72 -12.11 -3.97
CA ARG A 377 -21.61 -12.41 -2.85
C ARG A 377 -21.37 -13.82 -2.33
N LEU A 378 -21.05 -13.90 -1.04
CA LEU A 378 -20.93 -15.13 -0.28
C LEU A 378 -22.15 -15.26 0.64
N THR A 379 -23.03 -16.21 0.34
CA THR A 379 -24.34 -16.31 0.99
C THR A 379 -24.42 -17.57 1.85
N LEU A 380 -24.75 -17.38 3.13
CA LEU A 380 -25.10 -18.43 4.08
C LEU A 380 -26.63 -18.51 4.17
N THR A 381 -27.24 -19.19 3.20
CA THR A 381 -28.71 -19.28 3.08
C THR A 381 -29.36 -19.85 4.35
N ALA A 382 -28.72 -20.83 4.99
CA ALA A 382 -29.22 -21.46 6.22
C ALA A 382 -29.33 -20.49 7.41
N ARG A 383 -28.56 -19.40 7.43
CA ARG A 383 -28.56 -18.40 8.52
C ARG A 383 -29.09 -17.03 8.09
N GLY A 384 -29.48 -16.87 6.83
CA GLY A 384 -29.89 -15.58 6.29
C GLY A 384 -28.79 -14.52 6.42
N LEU A 385 -27.52 -14.90 6.22
CA LEU A 385 -26.36 -14.00 6.25
C LEU A 385 -25.71 -13.95 4.87
N GLN A 386 -25.15 -12.80 4.50
CA GLN A 386 -24.42 -12.62 3.24
C GLN A 386 -23.25 -11.67 3.47
N LEU A 387 -22.09 -12.01 2.93
CA LEU A 387 -20.96 -11.11 2.82
C LEU A 387 -20.81 -10.67 1.37
N ARG A 388 -20.51 -9.39 1.14
CA ARG A 388 -20.23 -8.87 -0.20
C ARG A 388 -18.81 -8.34 -0.28
N TYR A 389 -18.06 -8.78 -1.28
CA TYR A 389 -16.69 -8.34 -1.50
C TYR A 389 -16.65 -7.02 -2.27
N GLY A 390 -15.95 -6.05 -1.71
CA GLY A 390 -15.75 -4.72 -2.28
C GLY A 390 -14.50 -4.61 -3.14
N HIS A 391 -14.46 -3.59 -3.98
CA HIS A 391 -13.28 -3.22 -4.77
C HIS A 391 -12.09 -2.73 -3.92
N ASP A 392 -12.34 -2.45 -2.63
CA ASP A 392 -11.37 -2.06 -1.61
C ASP A 392 -10.79 -3.25 -0.83
N ALA A 393 -11.01 -4.48 -1.30
CA ALA A 393 -10.59 -5.71 -0.65
C ALA A 393 -11.16 -5.90 0.76
N ARG A 394 -12.38 -5.40 1.02
CA ARG A 394 -13.11 -5.59 2.27
C ARG A 394 -14.43 -6.35 2.06
N TRP A 395 -14.88 -7.01 3.12
CA TRP A 395 -16.11 -7.78 3.21
C TRP A 395 -17.18 -6.98 3.93
N TYR A 396 -18.29 -6.74 3.24
CA TYR A 396 -19.42 -5.96 3.70
C TYR A 396 -20.51 -6.92 4.22
N PRO A 397 -20.88 -6.85 5.51
CA PRO A 397 -21.84 -7.77 6.09
C PRO A 397 -23.31 -7.39 5.85
N TYR A 398 -24.13 -8.38 5.46
CA TYR A 398 -25.56 -8.26 5.20
C TYR A 398 -26.37 -9.35 5.91
N ARG A 399 -27.59 -9.00 6.32
CA ARG A 399 -28.58 -9.92 6.90
C ARG A 399 -29.87 -9.90 6.10
N LEU A 400 -30.54 -11.04 6.00
CA LEU A 400 -31.83 -11.16 5.35
C LEU A 400 -32.93 -10.64 6.29
N GLU A 401 -33.51 -9.49 5.98
CA GLU A 401 -34.63 -8.89 6.71
C GLU A 401 -35.82 -8.74 5.75
N SER A 402 -36.98 -9.30 6.11
CA SER A 402 -38.22 -9.20 5.31
C SER A 402 -38.09 -9.61 3.84
N GLY A 403 -37.20 -10.56 3.53
CA GLY A 403 -36.97 -11.06 2.17
C GLY A 403 -35.93 -10.27 1.37
N GLU A 404 -35.27 -9.27 1.96
CA GLU A 404 -34.22 -8.47 1.33
C GLU A 404 -32.91 -8.50 2.12
N TRP A 405 -31.79 -8.27 1.46
CA TRP A 405 -30.47 -8.23 2.09
C TRP A 405 -30.14 -6.82 2.57
N TRP A 406 -30.05 -6.63 3.89
CA TRP A 406 -29.77 -5.34 4.53
C TRP A 406 -28.34 -5.26 5.06
N PRO A 407 -27.60 -4.17 4.78
CA PRO A 407 -26.31 -3.91 5.41
C PRO A 407 -26.46 -3.96 6.93
N SER A 408 -25.57 -4.67 7.63
CA SER A 408 -25.79 -4.99 9.05
C SER A 408 -24.62 -4.63 9.96
N ALA A 409 -23.40 -4.52 9.44
CA ALA A 409 -22.22 -4.13 10.21
C ALA A 409 -21.18 -3.40 9.34
N ALA A 410 -20.15 -2.85 9.98
CA ALA A 410 -19.02 -2.23 9.29
C ALA A 410 -18.24 -3.25 8.45
N PRO A 411 -17.56 -2.83 7.37
CA PRO A 411 -16.77 -3.74 6.54
C PRO A 411 -15.48 -4.20 7.23
N HIS A 412 -15.03 -5.43 6.98
CA HIS A 412 -13.79 -6.00 7.53
C HIS A 412 -12.84 -6.47 6.42
N GLN A 413 -11.54 -6.52 6.67
CA GLN A 413 -10.59 -7.12 5.72
C GLN A 413 -10.69 -8.64 5.72
N ASP A 414 -10.88 -9.23 6.90
CA ASP A 414 -11.06 -10.67 7.07
C ASP A 414 -12.54 -11.06 6.91
N PRO A 415 -12.90 -12.01 6.01
CA PRO A 415 -14.25 -12.51 5.91
C PRO A 415 -14.76 -13.22 7.18
N ALA A 416 -13.89 -13.83 7.98
CA ALA A 416 -14.27 -14.49 9.22
C ALA A 416 -14.68 -13.47 10.29
N ASP A 417 -13.93 -12.38 10.45
CA ASP A 417 -14.32 -11.25 11.31
C ASP A 417 -15.64 -10.63 10.85
N ALA A 418 -15.80 -10.44 9.54
CA ALA A 418 -17.03 -9.91 8.95
C ALA A 418 -18.24 -10.79 9.29
N LEU A 419 -18.05 -12.11 9.29
CA LEU A 419 -19.08 -13.07 9.65
C LEU A 419 -19.32 -13.11 11.17
N ALA A 420 -18.27 -13.06 11.98
CA ALA A 420 -18.36 -13.02 13.43
C ALA A 420 -19.13 -11.78 13.92
N ALA A 421 -18.95 -10.64 13.26
CA ALA A 421 -19.73 -9.42 13.51
C ALA A 421 -21.25 -9.63 13.29
N LEU A 422 -21.65 -10.54 12.40
CA LEU A 422 -23.05 -10.90 12.18
C LEU A 422 -23.58 -11.96 13.16
N LEU A 423 -22.70 -12.71 13.82
CA LEU A 423 -23.07 -13.79 14.73
C LEU A 423 -23.16 -13.34 16.19
N ASN A 424 -22.45 -12.27 16.55
CA ASN A 424 -22.38 -11.72 17.90
C ASN A 424 -23.42 -10.61 18.19
N ASP A 425 -24.34 -10.38 17.25
CA ASP A 425 -25.50 -9.47 17.30
C ASP A 425 -26.78 -10.29 17.07
#